data_AF-A0A2D5ZPI8-F1
#
_entry.id   AF-A0A2D5ZPI8-F1
#
_cell.length_a   1.000
_cell.length_b   1.000
_cell.length_c   1.000
_cell.angle_alpha   90.00
_cell.angle_beta   90.00
_cell.angle_gamma   90.00
#
_symmetry.space_group_name_H-M   'P 1'
#
loop_
_entity.id
_entity.type
_entity.pdbx_description
1 polymer ?
#
loop_
_entity_poly.entity_id
_entity_poly.type
_entity_poly.pdbx_seq_one_letter_code
_entity_poly.pdbx_strand_id
1 'polypeptide(L)'
;MRSGGTERPRPSRLRPKSAAGARLPFRREGPPRADQAVTFPGVPGDTATPTRTPVRSRRRYALREHRSGASAVTWDPLIHELRQGLPTLLAIYAFGSRATGEAGPESDLDMAVLVEGRVAPLALWELAGALAERASCTVDLLDLRAATTVMQYQVIITGTQLWAKDHQAALFETMVLSEKTALGEARAPLLELIQRDGRIHER
;
A
#
# COMPACT_ATOMS: atom_id res chain seq x y z
N MET A 1 -28.06 -68.50 -33.70
CA MET A 1 -29.04 -68.33 -32.59
C MET A 1 -28.38 -67.55 -31.47
N ARG A 2 -29.13 -66.58 -30.90
CA ARG A 2 -28.83 -65.73 -29.73
C ARG A 2 -27.91 -64.52 -29.95
N SER A 3 -28.55 -63.49 -30.50
CA SER A 3 -28.28 -62.07 -30.30
C SER A 3 -28.45 -61.68 -28.82
N GLY A 4 -27.38 -61.20 -28.18
CA GLY A 4 -27.40 -60.52 -26.88
C GLY A 4 -27.14 -59.03 -27.07
N GLY A 5 -28.21 -58.23 -27.06
CA GLY A 5 -28.13 -56.77 -27.13
C GLY A 5 -27.70 -56.18 -25.80
N THR A 6 -26.60 -55.44 -25.80
CA THR A 6 -26.15 -54.58 -24.70
C THR A 6 -26.81 -53.22 -24.84
N GLU A 7 -27.97 -53.06 -24.19
CA GLU A 7 -28.70 -51.79 -24.14
C GLU A 7 -28.01 -50.83 -23.17
N ARG A 8 -27.31 -49.82 -23.70
CA ARG A 8 -26.76 -48.70 -22.93
C ARG A 8 -27.90 -47.73 -22.57
N PRO A 9 -28.00 -47.25 -21.31
CA PRO A 9 -29.06 -46.32 -20.91
C PRO A 9 -28.85 -44.95 -21.55
N ARG A 10 -29.92 -44.41 -22.15
CA ARG A 10 -29.98 -43.07 -22.75
C ARG A 10 -29.87 -41.99 -21.66
N PRO A 11 -29.09 -40.91 -21.86
CA PRO A 11 -29.05 -39.80 -20.91
C PRO A 11 -30.38 -39.02 -20.95
N SER A 12 -30.98 -38.86 -19.78
CA SER A 12 -32.21 -38.09 -19.56
C SER A 12 -31.94 -36.61 -19.88
N ARG A 13 -32.77 -36.04 -20.77
CA ARG A 13 -32.78 -34.61 -21.08
C ARG A 13 -33.27 -33.83 -19.87
N LEU A 14 -32.34 -33.27 -19.10
CA LEU A 14 -32.63 -32.22 -18.13
C LEU A 14 -33.10 -30.98 -18.91
N ARG A 15 -34.39 -30.65 -18.78
CA ARG A 15 -34.94 -29.38 -19.23
C ARG A 15 -34.30 -28.23 -18.43
N PRO A 16 -33.89 -27.13 -19.06
CA PRO A 16 -33.45 -25.95 -18.32
C PRO A 16 -34.67 -25.31 -17.65
N LYS A 17 -34.64 -25.21 -16.31
CA LYS A 17 -35.58 -24.35 -15.59
C LYS A 17 -35.22 -22.90 -15.89
N SER A 18 -36.11 -22.26 -16.64
CA SER A 18 -36.21 -20.81 -16.80
C SER A 18 -36.16 -20.15 -15.41
N ALA A 19 -35.07 -19.42 -15.14
CA ALA A 19 -35.03 -18.45 -14.06
C ALA A 19 -35.36 -17.09 -14.67
N ALA A 20 -36.64 -16.77 -14.64
CA ALA A 20 -37.16 -15.44 -14.88
C ALA A 20 -36.44 -14.45 -13.96
N GLY A 21 -36.04 -13.31 -14.53
CA GLY A 21 -35.31 -12.25 -13.85
C GLY A 21 -36.07 -11.72 -12.64
N ALA A 22 -35.54 -11.98 -11.45
CA ALA A 22 -35.85 -11.23 -10.26
C ALA A 22 -35.05 -9.92 -10.32
N ARG A 23 -35.67 -8.87 -10.86
CA ARG A 23 -35.21 -7.48 -10.66
C ARG A 23 -35.36 -7.18 -9.17
N LEU A 24 -34.27 -7.25 -8.43
CA LEU A 24 -34.22 -6.72 -7.06
C LEU A 24 -34.50 -5.21 -7.15
N PRO A 25 -35.40 -4.63 -6.33
CA PRO A 25 -35.58 -3.20 -6.28
C PRO A 25 -34.32 -2.58 -5.68
N PHE A 26 -33.42 -2.08 -6.53
CA PHE A 26 -32.34 -1.20 -6.12
C PHE A 26 -32.98 0.12 -5.67
N ARG A 27 -33.36 0.16 -4.39
CA ARG A 27 -33.73 1.41 -3.71
C ARG A 27 -32.50 2.31 -3.83
N ARG A 28 -32.60 3.37 -4.63
CA ARG A 28 -31.63 4.47 -4.63
C ARG A 28 -31.73 5.16 -3.26
N GLU A 29 -30.97 4.67 -2.30
CA GLU A 29 -30.66 5.49 -1.12
C GLU A 29 -29.69 6.56 -1.60
N GLY A 30 -30.13 7.83 -1.51
CA GLY A 30 -29.26 8.97 -1.79
C GLY A 30 -28.08 9.00 -0.83
N PRO A 31 -27.03 9.80 -1.12
CA PRO A 31 -25.90 9.93 -0.21
C PRO A 31 -26.39 10.32 1.19
N PRO A 32 -25.85 9.72 2.26
CA PRO A 32 -26.27 10.02 3.62
C PRO A 32 -26.08 11.52 3.91
N ARG A 33 -27.07 12.13 4.57
CA ARG A 33 -26.96 13.51 5.05
C ARG A 33 -25.78 13.62 6.02
N ALA A 34 -25.02 14.70 5.92
CA ALA A 34 -23.75 14.92 6.62
C ALA A 34 -23.81 14.89 8.17
N ASP A 35 -24.99 14.77 8.77
CA ASP A 35 -25.21 14.71 10.23
C ASP A 35 -25.42 13.28 10.78
N GLN A 36 -25.37 12.24 9.94
CA GLN A 36 -25.43 10.86 10.42
C GLN A 36 -24.03 10.35 10.78
N ALA A 37 -23.67 10.44 12.06
CA ALA A 37 -22.49 9.78 12.60
C ALA A 37 -22.61 8.26 12.43
N VAL A 38 -21.84 7.69 11.50
CA VAL A 38 -21.66 6.24 11.37
C VAL A 38 -21.00 5.76 12.66
N THR A 39 -21.77 5.07 13.49
CA THR A 39 -21.28 4.51 14.76
C THR A 39 -20.63 3.17 14.45
N PHE A 40 -19.30 3.08 14.58
CA PHE A 40 -18.60 1.81 14.47
C PHE A 40 -18.82 1.00 15.76
N PRO A 41 -19.19 -0.29 15.70
CA PRO A 41 -19.26 -1.13 16.89
C PRO A 41 -17.85 -1.26 17.49
N GLY A 42 -17.70 -0.84 18.74
CA GLY A 42 -16.43 -0.88 19.46
C GLY A 42 -15.98 -2.32 19.72
N VAL A 43 -14.68 -2.57 19.56
CA VAL A 43 -14.03 -3.82 19.96
C VAL A 43 -14.04 -3.90 21.50
N PRO A 44 -14.63 -4.94 22.13
CA PRO A 44 -14.58 -5.08 23.58
C PRO A 44 -13.21 -5.67 23.97
N GLY A 45 -12.41 -4.91 24.73
CA GLY A 45 -11.19 -5.45 25.36
C GLY A 45 -10.05 -4.49 25.66
N ASP A 46 -10.09 -3.23 25.24
CA ASP A 46 -8.98 -2.30 25.45
C ASP A 46 -9.36 -1.17 26.42
N THR A 47 -9.07 -1.36 27.72
CA THR A 47 -9.14 -0.30 28.75
C THR A 47 -7.89 0.59 28.75
N ALA A 48 -7.25 0.78 27.61
CA ALA A 48 -6.33 1.89 27.39
C ALA A 48 -7.12 3.04 26.77
N THR A 49 -7.27 4.14 27.51
CA THR A 49 -7.73 5.43 27.00
C THR A 49 -7.05 5.69 25.64
N PRO A 50 -7.78 5.85 24.52
CA PRO A 50 -7.16 6.19 23.26
C PRO A 50 -6.61 7.60 23.42
N THR A 51 -5.32 7.69 23.72
CA THR A 51 -4.57 8.93 23.57
C THR A 51 -4.76 9.30 22.11
N ARG A 52 -5.63 10.29 21.83
CA ARG A 52 -5.77 10.94 20.53
C ARG A 52 -4.40 11.49 20.20
N THR A 53 -3.58 10.64 19.59
CA THR A 53 -2.30 11.05 19.04
C THR A 53 -2.69 12.02 17.95
N PRO A 54 -2.28 13.30 18.04
CA PRO A 54 -2.58 14.23 16.96
C PRO A 54 -2.02 13.61 15.68
N VAL A 55 -2.87 13.48 14.65
CA VAL A 55 -2.43 13.19 13.28
C VAL A 55 -1.37 14.25 12.99
N ARG A 56 -0.09 13.86 13.07
CA ARG A 56 1.04 14.77 12.99
C ARG A 56 0.84 15.59 11.72
N SER A 57 0.68 16.90 11.90
CA SER A 57 0.73 17.85 10.80
C SER A 57 2.00 17.56 10.03
N ARG A 58 1.84 17.09 8.80
CA ARG A 58 2.96 16.70 7.93
C ARG A 58 3.90 17.87 7.85
N ARG A 59 5.16 17.63 8.23
CA ARG A 59 6.26 18.56 7.98
C ARG A 59 6.36 18.75 6.48
N ARG A 60 5.69 19.78 5.97
CA ARG A 60 6.08 20.42 4.72
C ARG A 60 7.52 20.86 4.92
N TYR A 61 8.42 20.44 4.04
CA TYR A 61 9.67 21.15 3.86
C TYR A 61 9.34 22.52 3.26
N ALA A 62 8.93 23.45 4.13
CA ALA A 62 9.29 24.83 3.93
C ALA A 62 10.82 24.87 4.14
N LEU A 63 11.54 24.84 3.03
CA LEU A 63 12.87 25.40 2.82
C LEU A 63 13.64 25.65 4.13
N ARG A 64 14.31 24.63 4.65
CA ARG A 64 15.34 24.83 5.68
C ARG A 64 16.66 24.91 4.96
N GLU A 65 17.07 26.15 4.72
CA GLU A 65 18.38 26.51 4.19
C GLU A 65 19.50 25.78 4.92
N HIS A 66 20.46 25.35 4.10
CA HIS A 66 21.79 24.84 4.40
C HIS A 66 22.25 24.93 5.85
N ARG A 67 22.62 23.77 6.41
CA ARG A 67 23.66 23.70 7.44
C ARG A 67 24.73 22.72 6.97
N SER A 68 25.92 23.26 6.76
CA SER A 68 27.12 22.61 6.24
C SER A 68 27.66 21.51 7.16
N GLY A 69 28.13 20.42 6.54
CA GLY A 69 28.94 19.37 7.16
C GLY A 69 28.34 17.97 6.95
N ALA A 70 28.94 17.17 6.05
CA ALA A 70 28.49 15.89 5.48
C ALA A 70 27.51 16.02 4.30
N SER A 71 27.71 15.21 3.26
CA SER A 71 27.05 15.27 1.95
C SER A 71 25.52 15.23 2.09
N ALA A 72 24.90 16.41 2.09
CA ALA A 72 23.45 16.53 2.15
C ALA A 72 22.88 16.19 0.77
N VAL A 73 22.08 15.12 0.69
CA VAL A 73 21.38 14.72 -0.54
C VAL A 73 20.53 15.89 -1.02
N THR A 74 20.73 16.31 -2.27
CA THR A 74 19.90 17.34 -2.90
C THR A 74 18.73 16.67 -3.60
N TRP A 75 17.50 16.95 -3.15
CA TRP A 75 16.30 16.26 -3.62
C TRP A 75 15.80 16.72 -4.99
N ASP A 76 15.95 18.01 -5.32
CA ASP A 76 15.36 18.59 -6.53
C ASP A 76 15.79 17.87 -7.84
N PRO A 77 17.07 17.54 -8.04
CA PRO A 77 17.49 16.81 -9.24
C PRO A 77 16.92 15.40 -9.30
N LEU A 78 16.77 14.72 -8.16
CA LEU A 78 16.20 13.37 -8.09
C LEU A 78 14.69 13.39 -8.39
N ILE A 79 13.97 14.37 -7.82
CA ILE A 79 12.56 14.60 -8.10
C ILE A 79 12.36 14.91 -9.59
N HIS A 80 13.23 15.72 -10.18
CA HIS A 80 13.17 16.03 -11.61
C HIS A 80 13.35 14.77 -12.47
N GLU A 81 14.39 13.98 -12.20
CA GLU A 81 14.68 12.73 -12.91
C GLU A 81 13.49 11.76 -12.87
N LEU A 82 12.94 11.53 -11.67
CA LEU A 82 11.77 10.65 -11.48
C LEU A 82 10.53 11.15 -12.24
N ARG A 83 10.32 12.47 -12.30
CA ARG A 83 9.19 13.05 -13.05
C ARG A 83 9.35 12.91 -14.56
N GLN A 84 10.58 12.93 -15.08
CA GLN A 84 10.83 12.68 -16.50
C GLN A 84 10.71 11.19 -16.84
N GLY A 85 11.24 10.32 -15.97
CA GLY A 85 11.24 8.87 -16.16
C GLY A 85 9.88 8.20 -15.97
N LEU A 86 8.97 8.82 -15.22
CA LEU A 86 7.66 8.24 -14.88
C LEU A 86 6.51 9.21 -15.25
N PRO A 87 5.94 9.13 -16.47
CA PRO A 87 4.87 10.04 -16.91
C PRO A 87 3.60 9.98 -16.05
N THR A 88 3.33 8.83 -15.43
CA THR A 88 2.14 8.58 -14.60
C THR A 88 2.42 8.75 -13.10
N LEU A 89 3.46 9.50 -12.73
CA LEU A 89 3.86 9.70 -11.34
C LEU A 89 2.82 10.51 -10.56
N LEU A 90 2.43 9.98 -9.41
CA LEU A 90 1.47 10.57 -8.47
C LEU A 90 2.14 11.11 -7.22
N ALA A 91 3.17 10.43 -6.68
CA ALA A 91 3.92 10.90 -5.53
C ALA A 91 5.31 10.26 -5.44
N ILE A 92 6.19 10.94 -4.70
CA ILE A 92 7.55 10.50 -4.35
C ILE A 92 7.71 10.61 -2.84
N TYR A 93 8.26 9.56 -2.23
CA TYR A 93 8.59 9.51 -0.81
C TYR A 93 10.07 9.14 -0.64
N ALA A 94 10.72 9.73 0.35
CA ALA A 94 11.98 9.21 0.91
C ALA A 94 11.67 8.56 2.26
N PHE A 95 12.21 7.39 2.52
CA PHE A 95 12.00 6.69 3.79
C PHE A 95 13.33 6.12 4.30
N GLY A 96 13.27 5.19 5.27
CA GLY A 96 14.47 4.55 5.81
C GLY A 96 15.32 5.46 6.69
N SER A 97 16.55 5.01 6.96
CA SER A 97 17.45 5.60 7.97
C SER A 97 17.88 7.03 7.64
N ARG A 98 17.98 7.37 6.34
CA ARG A 98 18.29 8.74 5.88
C ARG A 98 17.12 9.69 6.07
N ALA A 99 15.88 9.22 5.97
CA ALA A 99 14.70 10.05 6.21
C ALA A 99 14.44 10.29 7.72
N THR A 100 14.85 9.34 8.58
CA THR A 100 14.67 9.44 10.05
C THR A 100 15.82 10.18 10.75
N GLY A 101 16.94 10.44 10.06
CA GLY A 101 18.09 11.16 10.61
C GLY A 101 19.06 10.29 11.42
N GLU A 102 18.93 8.97 11.31
CA GLU A 102 19.80 7.97 11.97
C GLU A 102 20.88 7.41 11.03
N ALA A 103 20.96 7.91 9.80
CA ALA A 103 21.88 7.42 8.79
C ALA A 103 23.35 7.73 9.09
N GLY A 104 24.19 6.72 8.86
CA GLY A 104 25.63 6.90 8.72
C GLY A 104 26.00 7.37 7.30
N PRO A 105 27.27 7.74 7.08
CA PRO A 105 27.74 8.23 5.77
C PRO A 105 27.59 7.21 4.62
N GLU A 106 27.56 5.91 4.93
CA GLU A 106 27.44 4.80 3.98
C GLU A 106 26.00 4.31 3.76
N SER A 107 24.98 4.93 4.39
CA SER A 107 23.62 4.41 4.28
C SER A 107 23.07 4.54 2.86
N ASP A 108 22.26 3.60 2.41
CA ASP A 108 21.56 3.71 1.12
C ASP A 108 20.48 4.81 1.18
N LEU A 109 20.02 5.25 0.01
CA LEU A 109 18.92 6.19 -0.13
C LEU A 109 17.63 5.44 -0.49
N ASP A 110 16.76 5.23 0.49
CA ASP A 110 15.47 4.58 0.30
C ASP A 110 14.42 5.56 -0.28
N MET A 111 13.91 5.25 -1.47
CA MET A 111 12.91 6.03 -2.17
C MET A 111 11.75 5.17 -2.66
N ALA A 112 10.56 5.74 -2.63
CA ALA A 112 9.35 5.08 -3.09
C ALA A 112 8.56 5.99 -4.03
N VAL A 113 8.04 5.40 -5.10
CA VAL A 113 7.19 6.09 -6.07
C VAL A 113 5.79 5.51 -6.05
N LEU A 114 4.80 6.39 -6.19
CA LEU A 114 3.43 6.02 -6.46
C LEU A 114 3.11 6.47 -7.90
N VAL A 115 2.69 5.53 -8.75
CA VAL A 115 2.24 5.81 -10.12
C VAL A 115 0.75 5.43 -10.28
N GLU A 116 0.09 5.83 -11.36
CA GLU A 116 -1.31 5.44 -11.61
C GLU A 116 -1.49 3.91 -11.79
N GLY A 117 -0.49 3.23 -12.36
CA GLY A 117 -0.46 1.78 -12.60
C GLY A 117 0.60 1.04 -11.79
N ARG A 118 1.52 0.35 -12.46
CA ARG A 118 2.74 -0.21 -11.84
C ARG A 118 3.93 0.11 -12.70
N VAL A 119 5.09 0.26 -12.08
CA VAL A 119 6.36 0.41 -12.79
C VAL A 119 6.91 -0.99 -13.11
N ALA A 120 7.37 -1.18 -14.34
CA ALA A 120 8.04 -2.42 -14.71
C ALA A 120 9.35 -2.56 -13.88
N PRO A 121 9.68 -3.73 -13.32
CA PRO A 121 10.86 -3.89 -12.46
C PRO A 121 12.17 -3.44 -13.13
N LEU A 122 12.34 -3.68 -14.43
CA LEU A 122 13.52 -3.24 -15.17
C LEU A 122 13.63 -1.71 -15.24
N ALA A 123 12.54 -1.02 -15.55
CA ALA A 123 12.52 0.44 -15.59
C ALA A 123 12.78 1.07 -14.22
N LEU A 124 12.27 0.43 -13.15
CA LEU A 124 12.52 0.85 -11.77
C LEU A 124 14.00 0.70 -11.40
N TRP A 125 14.62 -0.40 -11.80
CA TRP A 125 16.05 -0.66 -11.59
C TRP A 125 16.94 0.32 -12.37
N GLU A 126 16.62 0.59 -13.64
CA GLU A 126 17.34 1.58 -14.45
C GLU A 126 17.25 2.99 -13.83
N LEU A 127 16.06 3.38 -13.36
CA LEU A 127 15.87 4.65 -12.66
C LEU A 127 16.66 4.71 -11.35
N ALA A 128 16.69 3.62 -10.57
CA ALA A 128 17.49 3.55 -9.35
C ALA A 128 18.98 3.79 -9.64
N GLY A 129 19.51 3.20 -10.70
CA GLY A 129 20.89 3.41 -11.15
C GLY A 129 21.17 4.87 -11.52
N ALA A 130 20.31 5.49 -12.33
CA ALA A 130 20.45 6.89 -12.73
C ALA A 130 20.39 7.85 -11.51
N LEU A 131 19.51 7.55 -10.54
CA LEU A 131 19.45 8.31 -9.30
C LEU A 131 20.70 8.12 -8.45
N ALA A 132 21.26 6.91 -8.40
CA ALA A 132 22.46 6.62 -7.62
C ALA A 132 23.69 7.38 -8.12
N GLU A 133 23.88 7.44 -9.44
CA GLU A 133 24.92 8.26 -10.06
C GLU A 133 24.79 9.74 -9.66
N ARG A 134 23.56 10.27 -9.67
CA ARG A 134 23.28 11.67 -9.31
C ARG A 134 23.44 11.94 -7.82
N ALA A 135 23.05 11.01 -6.95
CA ALA A 135 23.11 11.15 -5.50
C ALA A 135 24.50 10.86 -4.93
N SER A 136 25.39 10.24 -5.73
CA SER A 136 26.69 9.71 -5.28
C SER A 136 26.54 8.74 -4.10
N CYS A 137 25.42 8.03 -4.03
CA CYS A 137 25.18 6.93 -3.12
C CYS A 137 24.21 5.95 -3.77
N THR A 138 24.21 4.72 -3.28
CA THR A 138 23.20 3.70 -3.58
C THR A 138 21.79 4.21 -3.35
N VAL A 139 20.87 3.84 -4.25
CA VAL A 139 19.45 4.23 -4.20
C VAL A 139 18.60 2.97 -4.32
N ASP A 140 17.76 2.74 -3.31
CA ASP A 140 16.76 1.69 -3.32
C ASP A 140 15.42 2.29 -3.71
N LEU A 141 14.96 1.99 -4.93
CA LEU A 141 13.72 2.53 -5.47
C LEU A 141 12.64 1.44 -5.52
N LEU A 142 11.49 1.71 -4.90
CA LEU A 142 10.34 0.81 -4.92
C LEU A 142 9.08 1.45 -5.52
N ASP A 143 8.23 0.63 -6.13
CA ASP A 143 6.86 1.00 -6.51
C ASP A 143 5.89 0.65 -5.37
N LEU A 144 5.24 1.67 -4.81
CA LEU A 144 4.29 1.51 -3.72
C LEU A 144 3.12 0.60 -4.06
N ARG A 145 2.66 0.55 -5.31
CA ARG A 145 1.55 -0.32 -5.71
C ARG A 145 1.95 -1.79 -5.88
N ALA A 146 3.24 -2.06 -6.04
CA ALA A 146 3.78 -3.41 -6.10
C ALA A 146 4.25 -3.92 -4.73
N ALA A 147 4.52 -3.01 -3.78
CA ALA A 147 4.97 -3.34 -2.43
C ALA A 147 3.88 -4.03 -1.58
N THR A 148 4.32 -4.76 -0.55
CA THR A 148 3.41 -5.38 0.43
C THR A 148 2.75 -4.32 1.31
N THR A 149 1.58 -4.61 1.87
CA THR A 149 0.86 -3.69 2.78
C THR A 149 1.72 -3.26 3.98
N VAL A 150 2.59 -4.14 4.49
CA VAL A 150 3.52 -3.81 5.58
C VAL A 150 4.55 -2.78 5.12
N MET A 151 5.14 -2.97 3.93
CA MET A 151 6.11 -2.03 3.38
C MET A 151 5.47 -0.70 2.99
N GLN A 152 4.29 -0.73 2.36
CA GLN A 152 3.51 0.49 2.07
C GLN A 152 3.23 1.28 3.35
N TYR A 153 2.78 0.61 4.41
CA TYR A 153 2.53 1.23 5.71
C TYR A 153 3.80 1.85 6.31
N GLN A 154 4.93 1.15 6.24
CA GLN A 154 6.22 1.70 6.69
C GLN A 154 6.56 2.99 5.94
N VAL A 155 6.54 2.99 4.60
CA VAL A 155 6.81 4.19 3.80
C VAL A 155 5.87 5.33 4.15
N ILE A 156 4.57 5.06 4.32
CA ILE A 156 3.58 6.11 4.59
C ILE A 156 3.73 6.70 5.99
N ILE A 157 4.11 5.89 6.98
CA ILE A 157 4.21 6.33 8.37
C ILE A 157 5.56 6.95 8.71
N THR A 158 6.66 6.38 8.24
CA THR A 158 8.01 6.84 8.55
C THR A 158 8.61 7.73 7.48
N GLY A 159 8.11 7.61 6.25
CA GLY A 159 8.61 8.36 5.11
C GLY A 159 8.21 9.82 5.10
N THR A 160 8.99 10.58 4.35
CA THR A 160 8.76 11.97 3.99
C THR A 160 8.27 12.03 2.56
N GLN A 161 7.09 12.63 2.34
CA GLN A 161 6.61 12.94 1.00
C GLN A 161 7.40 14.11 0.41
N LEU A 162 8.20 13.84 -0.62
CA LEU A 162 9.03 14.82 -1.32
C LEU A 162 8.24 15.58 -2.39
N TRP A 163 7.31 14.88 -3.05
CA TRP A 163 6.49 15.44 -4.12
C TRP A 163 5.16 14.70 -4.22
N ALA A 164 4.10 15.41 -4.61
CA ALA A 164 2.84 14.79 -5.04
C ALA A 164 2.18 15.63 -6.13
N LYS A 165 1.51 14.95 -7.07
CA LYS A 165 0.75 15.54 -8.17
C LYS A 165 -0.51 16.25 -7.67
N ASP A 166 -1.29 15.54 -6.85
CA ASP A 166 -2.60 15.96 -6.37
C ASP A 166 -3.02 15.14 -5.12
N HIS A 167 -4.32 15.13 -4.82
CA HIS A 167 -4.91 14.43 -3.68
C HIS A 167 -4.93 12.90 -3.81
N GLN A 168 -4.61 12.32 -4.97
CA GLN A 168 -4.62 10.86 -5.16
C GLN A 168 -3.63 10.15 -4.24
N ALA A 169 -2.49 10.78 -3.94
CA ALA A 169 -1.54 10.26 -2.96
C ALA A 169 -2.16 10.14 -1.56
N ALA A 170 -2.90 11.16 -1.12
CA ALA A 170 -3.60 11.14 0.17
C ALA A 170 -4.70 10.07 0.25
N LEU A 171 -5.42 9.85 -0.86
CA LEU A 171 -6.40 8.77 -0.95
C LEU A 171 -5.74 7.39 -0.86
N PHE A 172 -4.62 7.18 -1.55
CA PHE A 172 -3.84 5.95 -1.48
C PHE A 172 -3.36 5.68 -0.06
N GLU A 173 -2.83 6.69 0.62
CA GLU A 173 -2.37 6.57 2.01
C GLU A 173 -3.50 6.17 2.96
N THR A 174 -4.68 6.77 2.80
CA THR A 174 -5.86 6.43 3.61
C THR A 174 -6.25 4.96 3.41
N MET A 175 -6.22 4.49 2.17
CA MET A 175 -6.51 3.10 1.83
C MET A 175 -5.49 2.14 2.46
N VAL A 176 -4.18 2.42 2.37
CA VAL A 176 -3.14 1.59 3.00
C VAL A 176 -3.30 1.53 4.52
N LEU A 177 -3.63 2.66 5.17
CA LEU A 177 -3.85 2.67 6.63
C LEU A 177 -5.04 1.78 7.03
N SER A 178 -6.11 1.80 6.23
CA SER A 178 -7.25 0.90 6.42
C SER A 178 -6.87 -0.56 6.23
N GLU A 179 -6.12 -0.88 5.17
CA GLU A 179 -5.66 -2.25 4.90
C GLU A 179 -4.73 -2.78 5.98
N LYS A 180 -3.80 -1.95 6.49
CA LYS A 180 -2.91 -2.34 7.60
C LYS A 180 -3.71 -2.66 8.87
N THR A 181 -4.74 -1.88 9.19
CA THR A 181 -5.60 -2.14 10.35
C THR A 181 -6.29 -3.49 10.21
N ALA A 182 -6.95 -3.74 9.07
CA ALA A 182 -7.61 -5.01 8.79
C ALA A 182 -6.63 -6.20 8.82
N LEU A 183 -5.41 -6.02 8.30
CA LEU A 183 -4.35 -7.02 8.35
C LEU A 183 -3.92 -7.34 9.78
N GLY A 184 -3.81 -6.31 10.63
CA GLY A 184 -3.50 -6.47 12.04
C GLY A 184 -4.57 -7.26 12.79
N GLU A 185 -5.85 -6.90 12.58
CA GLU A 185 -7.00 -7.60 13.17
C GLU A 185 -7.05 -9.07 12.75
N ALA A 186 -6.89 -9.35 11.46
CA ALA A 186 -6.92 -10.72 10.93
C ALA A 186 -5.76 -11.58 11.47
N ARG A 187 -4.61 -10.98 11.77
CA ARG A 187 -3.42 -11.67 12.27
C ARG A 187 -3.32 -11.74 13.79
N ALA A 188 -4.09 -10.93 14.53
CA ALA A 188 -3.99 -10.86 15.99
C ALA A 188 -4.10 -12.24 16.68
N PRO A 189 -5.07 -13.11 16.34
CA PRO A 189 -5.16 -14.43 16.96
C PRO A 189 -3.95 -15.34 16.66
N LEU A 190 -3.36 -15.21 15.48
CA LEU A 190 -2.17 -15.98 15.10
C LEU A 190 -0.92 -15.49 15.85
N LEU A 191 -0.78 -14.18 16.02
CA LEU A 191 0.33 -13.60 16.77
C LEU A 191 0.25 -13.93 18.26
N GLU A 192 -0.95 -13.94 18.85
CA GLU A 192 -1.19 -14.41 20.22
C GLU A 192 -0.77 -15.88 20.39
N LEU A 193 -1.11 -16.73 19.42
CA LEU A 193 -0.70 -18.13 19.42
C LEU A 193 0.82 -18.28 19.37
N ILE A 194 1.49 -17.54 18.47
CA ILE A 194 2.96 -17.54 18.35
C ILE A 194 3.62 -17.06 19.65
N GLN A 195 3.08 -16.02 20.28
CA GLN A 195 3.60 -15.51 21.57
C GLN A 195 3.43 -16.52 22.70
N ARG A 196 2.30 -17.23 22.74
CA ARG A 196 2.03 -18.24 23.78
C ARG A 196 2.85 -19.51 23.60
N ASP A 197 2.95 -20.00 22.36
CA ASP A 197 3.49 -21.33 22.07
C ASP A 197 4.96 -21.29 21.62
N GLY A 198 5.49 -20.11 21.30
CA GLY A 198 6.90 -19.87 20.95
C GLY A 198 7.36 -20.53 19.65
N ARG A 199 6.44 -21.04 18.83
CA ARG A 199 6.75 -21.81 17.62
C ARG A 199 6.27 -21.07 16.38
N ILE A 200 7.21 -20.75 15.50
CA ILE A 200 6.94 -20.29 14.13
C ILE A 200 7.15 -21.49 13.22
N HIS A 201 6.10 -21.91 12.51
CA HIS A 201 6.22 -22.97 11.51
C HIS A 201 6.64 -22.33 10.18
N GLU A 202 7.93 -22.35 9.88
CA GLU A 202 8.43 -22.09 8.52
C GLU A 202 8.01 -23.24 7.60
N ARG A 203 7.62 -22.92 6.36
CA ARG A 203 7.41 -23.89 5.30
C ARG A 203 8.15 -23.44 4.05
#